data_AF-T0K2Z6-F1
#
_entry.id   AF-T0K2Z6-F1
#
_cell.length_a   1.000
_cell.length_b   1.000
_cell.length_c   1.000
_cell.angle_alpha   90.00
_cell.angle_beta   90.00
_cell.angle_gamma   90.00
#
_symmetry.space_group_name_H-M   'P 1'
#
loop_
_entity.id
_entity.type
_entity.pdbx_description
1 polymer ?
#
loop_
_entity_poly.entity_id
_entity_poly.type
_entity_poly.pdbx_seq_one_letter_code
_entity_poly.pdbx_strand_id
1 'polypeptide(L)'
;MERRSVDAERETDDLKKAEFMLDKIGEEFDGMISSVTNFGLFVELPNTIEGLVHVSYMTDDYYRFDEQHFAMIGERTGNVYRIGHSP
;
A
#
# COMPACT_ATOMS: atom_id res chain seq x y z
N MET A 1 -1.56 -26.52 -21.61
CA MET A 1 -1.44 -26.95 -20.20
C MET A 1 -0.64 -25.97 -19.34
N GLU A 2 -0.23 -24.80 -19.86
CA GLU A 2 0.76 -23.93 -19.20
C GLU A 2 0.16 -22.71 -18.50
N ARG A 3 -1.13 -22.41 -18.69
CA ARG A 3 -1.80 -21.26 -18.03
C ARG A 3 -2.49 -21.60 -16.70
N ARG A 4 -2.89 -22.86 -16.49
CA ARG A 4 -3.54 -23.30 -15.25
C ARG A 4 -2.58 -23.53 -14.10
N SER A 5 -1.29 -23.78 -14.39
CA SER A 5 -0.27 -23.96 -13.34
C SER A 5 0.12 -22.62 -12.72
N VAL A 6 0.33 -21.59 -13.57
CA VAL A 6 0.78 -20.26 -13.13
C VAL A 6 -0.23 -19.56 -12.21
N ASP A 7 -1.53 -19.72 -12.47
CA ASP A 7 -2.58 -19.17 -11.59
C ASP A 7 -2.59 -19.85 -10.21
N ALA A 8 -2.49 -21.18 -10.17
CA ALA A 8 -2.49 -21.92 -8.90
C ALA A 8 -1.22 -21.63 -8.06
N GLU A 9 -0.07 -21.44 -8.71
CA GLU A 9 1.17 -21.05 -8.03
C GLU A 9 1.07 -19.65 -7.41
N ARG A 10 0.42 -18.70 -8.11
CA ARG A 10 0.15 -17.34 -7.60
C ARG A 10 -0.82 -17.33 -6.43
N GLU A 11 -1.97 -18.00 -6.56
CA GLU A 11 -2.96 -18.07 -5.47
C GLU A 11 -2.37 -18.68 -4.19
N THR A 12 -1.47 -19.66 -4.32
CA THR A 12 -0.82 -20.28 -3.15
C THR A 12 0.19 -19.33 -2.50
N ASP A 13 0.89 -18.51 -3.29
CA ASP A 13 1.83 -17.51 -2.80
C ASP A 13 1.12 -16.38 -2.06
N ASP A 14 0.02 -15.86 -2.61
CA ASP A 14 -0.80 -14.82 -2.00
C ASP A 14 -1.41 -15.29 -0.66
N LEU A 15 -1.93 -16.52 -0.60
CA LEU A 15 -2.48 -17.08 0.63
C LEU A 15 -1.41 -17.20 1.72
N LYS A 16 -0.21 -17.67 1.37
CA LYS A 16 0.90 -17.80 2.32
C LYS A 16 1.43 -16.45 2.79
N LYS A 17 1.47 -15.45 1.91
CA LYS A 17 1.82 -14.06 2.25
C LYS A 17 0.84 -13.47 3.24
N ALA A 18 -0.47 -13.66 3.01
CA ALA A 18 -1.49 -13.21 3.95
C ALA A 18 -1.38 -13.93 5.30
N GLU A 19 -1.16 -15.25 5.30
CA GLU A 19 -0.94 -16.03 6.53
C GLU A 19 0.31 -15.58 7.29
N PHE A 20 1.40 -15.27 6.58
CA PHE A 20 2.61 -14.71 7.17
C PHE A 20 2.35 -13.35 7.85
N MET A 21 1.47 -12.52 7.29
CA MET A 21 1.14 -11.21 7.86
C MET A 21 0.19 -11.28 9.07
N LEU A 22 -0.49 -12.41 9.31
CA LEU A 22 -1.40 -12.55 10.46
C LEU A 22 -0.67 -12.42 11.80
N ASP A 23 0.53 -12.96 11.91
CA ASP A 23 1.36 -12.85 13.12
C ASP A 23 2.05 -11.47 13.24
N LYS A 24 1.98 -10.67 12.17
CA LYS A 24 2.61 -9.36 12.03
C LYS A 24 1.67 -8.18 12.28
N ILE A 25 0.44 -8.46 12.72
CA ILE A 25 -0.55 -7.43 13.04
C ILE A 25 -0.05 -6.59 14.21
N GLY A 26 0.09 -5.28 13.98
CA GLY A 26 0.56 -4.31 14.97
C GLY A 26 2.06 -4.05 14.95
N GLU A 27 2.83 -4.76 14.11
CA GLU A 27 4.21 -4.39 13.82
C GLU A 27 4.25 -3.26 12.78
N GLU A 28 5.25 -2.39 12.90
CA GLU A 28 5.51 -1.31 11.95
C GLU A 28 6.45 -1.81 10.85
N PHE A 29 6.12 -1.49 9.60
CA PHE A 29 6.94 -1.88 8.46
C PHE A 29 7.23 -0.67 7.58
N ASP A 30 8.48 -0.56 7.15
CA ASP A 30 8.85 0.29 6.03
C ASP A 30 8.26 -0.29 4.74
N GLY A 31 7.67 0.58 3.92
CA GLY A 31 7.12 0.21 2.62
C GLY A 31 7.25 1.37 1.64
N MET A 32 7.09 1.05 0.36
CA MET A 32 7.09 2.04 -0.71
C MET A 32 5.68 2.24 -1.22
N ILE A 33 5.27 3.49 -1.43
CA ILE A 33 3.96 3.78 -2.04
C ILE A 33 3.97 3.27 -3.48
N SER A 34 3.19 2.22 -3.76
CA SER A 34 3.03 1.65 -5.10
C SER A 34 1.98 2.42 -5.91
N SER A 35 0.93 2.91 -5.25
CA SER A 35 -0.15 3.67 -5.89
C SER A 35 -0.83 4.63 -4.92
N VAL A 36 -1.38 5.73 -5.45
CA VAL A 36 -2.14 6.73 -4.69
C VAL A 36 -3.53 6.85 -5.32
N THR A 37 -4.57 6.74 -4.50
CA THR A 37 -5.97 6.92 -4.91
C THR A 37 -6.63 8.00 -4.04
N ASN A 38 -7.83 8.43 -4.44
CA ASN A 38 -8.59 9.42 -3.67
C ASN A 38 -9.07 8.90 -2.30
N PHE A 39 -9.04 7.58 -2.07
CA PHE A 39 -9.51 6.95 -0.84
C PHE A 39 -8.35 6.39 0.00
N GLY A 40 -7.11 6.39 -0.50
CA GLY A 40 -5.98 5.83 0.24
C GLY A 40 -4.68 5.70 -0.55
N LEU A 41 -3.73 5.01 0.08
CA LEU A 41 -2.41 4.70 -0.45
C LEU A 41 -2.25 3.18 -0.53
N PHE A 42 -1.76 2.69 -1.64
CA PHE A 42 -1.23 1.33 -1.71
C PHE A 42 0.25 1.38 -1.38
N VAL A 43 0.65 0.56 -0.42
CA VAL A 43 2.02 0.47 0.07
C VAL A 43 2.51 -0.95 -0.15
N GLU A 44 3.58 -1.09 -0.91
CA GLU A 44 4.28 -2.34 -1.12
C GLU A 44 5.37 -2.51 -0.06
N LEU A 45 5.32 -3.64 0.62
CA LEU A 45 6.31 -4.05 1.61
C LEU A 45 7.48 -4.80 0.95
N PRO A 46 8.67 -4.85 1.56
CA PRO A 46 9.85 -5.53 1.02
C PRO A 46 9.64 -7.03 0.72
N ASN A 47 8.67 -7.65 1.39
CA ASN A 47 8.25 -9.04 1.17
C ASN A 47 7.24 -9.20 0.01
N THR A 48 7.09 -8.17 -0.85
CA THR A 48 6.20 -8.19 -2.02
C THR A 48 4.72 -8.31 -1.66
N ILE A 49 4.36 -7.81 -0.48
CA ILE A 49 2.98 -7.75 0.00
C ILE A 49 2.49 -6.32 -0.18
N GLU A 50 1.34 -6.16 -0.81
CA GLU A 50 0.69 -4.86 -0.94
C GLU A 50 -0.39 -4.68 0.13
N GLY A 51 -0.34 -3.54 0.83
CA GLY A 51 -1.34 -3.12 1.80
C GLY A 51 -2.05 -1.84 1.36
N LEU A 52 -3.32 -1.69 1.73
CA LEU A 52 -4.07 -0.46 1.53
C LEU A 52 -4.17 0.32 2.83
N VAL A 53 -3.62 1.54 2.83
CA VAL A 53 -3.83 2.53 3.89
C VAL A 53 -4.98 3.43 3.48
N HIS A 54 -6.14 3.28 4.12
CA HIS A 54 -7.29 4.14 3.86
C HIS A 54 -7.04 5.56 4.42
N VAL A 55 -7.45 6.60 3.69
CA VAL A 55 -7.23 8.01 4.09
C VAL A 55 -7.82 8.34 5.47
N SER A 56 -8.85 7.63 5.92
CA SER A 56 -9.41 7.80 7.27
C SER A 56 -8.44 7.45 8.40
N TYR A 57 -7.40 6.65 8.14
CA TYR A 57 -6.35 6.35 9.12
C TYR A 57 -5.24 7.41 9.13
N MET A 58 -5.17 8.27 8.10
CA MET A 58 -4.20 9.36 7.99
C MET A 58 -4.69 10.58 8.79
N THR A 59 -4.67 10.44 10.12
CA THR A 59 -5.28 11.40 11.05
C THR A 59 -4.36 12.55 11.47
N ASP A 60 -3.09 12.54 11.05
CA ASP A 60 -2.13 13.59 11.40
C ASP A 60 -2.37 14.90 10.63
N ASP A 61 -3.01 14.81 9.46
CA ASP A 61 -3.33 15.94 8.59
C ASP A 61 -4.62 15.73 7.79
N TYR A 62 -5.10 16.79 7.14
CA TYR A 62 -6.12 16.73 6.12
C TYR A 62 -5.46 16.53 4.75
N TYR A 63 -5.53 15.31 4.23
CA TYR A 63 -4.94 14.94 2.95
C TYR A 63 -5.88 15.19 1.79
N ARG A 64 -5.40 15.95 0.80
CA ARG A 64 -6.07 16.14 -0.48
C ARG A 64 -5.39 15.34 -1.57
N PHE A 65 -6.17 14.58 -2.32
CA PHE A 65 -5.70 13.90 -3.52
C PHE A 65 -5.48 14.92 -4.65
N ASP A 66 -4.29 14.91 -5.22
CA ASP A 66 -3.90 15.66 -6.40
C ASP A 66 -3.80 14.70 -7.60
N GLU A 67 -4.79 14.76 -8.48
CA GLU A 67 -4.91 13.88 -9.65
C GLU A 67 -3.81 14.11 -10.69
N GLN A 68 -3.27 15.33 -10.77
CA GLN A 68 -2.23 15.66 -11.75
C GLN A 68 -0.89 15.01 -11.40
N HIS A 69 -0.57 14.96 -10.11
CA HIS A 69 0.69 14.42 -9.62
C HIS A 69 0.56 13.01 -9.02
N PHE A 70 -0.65 12.43 -9.00
CA PHE A 70 -0.96 11.17 -8.31
C PHE A 70 -0.38 11.15 -6.89
N ALA A 71 -0.69 12.21 -6.13
CA ALA A 71 -0.12 12.45 -4.81
C ALA A 71 -1.20 12.84 -3.80
N MET A 72 -1.01 12.49 -2.53
CA MET A 72 -1.77 13.04 -1.42
C MET A 72 -0.93 14.10 -0.71
N ILE A 73 -1.50 15.30 -0.61
CA ILE A 73 -0.84 16.48 -0.04
C ILE A 73 -1.59 16.88 1.23
N GLY A 74 -0.88 16.91 2.35
CA GLY A 74 -1.40 17.38 3.64
C GLY A 74 -1.52 18.90 3.66
N GLU A 75 -2.71 19.43 3.94
CA GLU A 75 -2.96 20.88 3.90
C GLU A 75 -2.28 21.63 5.06
N ARG A 76 -2.10 21.01 6.23
CA ARG A 76 -1.57 21.69 7.42
C ARG A 76 -0.07 21.49 7.60
N THR A 77 0.44 20.32 7.28
CA THR A 77 1.85 19.92 7.44
C THR A 77 2.66 20.15 6.17
N GLY A 78 2.01 20.11 4.99
CA GLY A 78 2.69 20.09 3.70
C GLY A 78 3.29 18.72 3.35
N ASN A 79 2.97 17.66 4.09
CA ASN A 79 3.42 16.30 3.80
C ASN A 79 2.94 15.84 2.42
N VAL A 80 3.82 15.22 1.63
CA VAL A 80 3.48 14.75 0.27
C VAL A 80 3.76 13.25 0.13
N TYR A 81 2.70 12.48 -0.06
CA TYR A 81 2.75 11.06 -0.35
C TYR A 81 2.50 10.84 -1.84
N ARG A 82 3.46 10.24 -2.54
CA ARG A 82 3.41 9.98 -3.99
C ARG A 82 4.06 8.64 -4.31
N ILE A 83 3.77 8.12 -5.50
CA ILE A 83 4.35 6.86 -5.98
C ILE A 83 5.89 6.93 -5.94
N GLY A 84 6.51 5.85 -5.46
CA GLY A 84 7.96 5.71 -5.36
C GLY A 84 8.60 6.45 -4.17
N HIS A 85 7.80 7.05 -3.30
CA HIS A 85 8.25 7.62 -2.04
C HIS A 85 8.04 6.61 -0.90
N SER A 86 9.03 6.46 -0.01
CA SER A 86 8.83 5.85 1.30
C SER A 86 8.36 6.95 2.27
N PRO A 87 7.29 6.73 3.06
CA PRO A 87 6.82 7.67 4.07
C PRO A 87 7.85 7.88 5.21
#